data_AF-A0A3P9P1U0-F1
#
_entry.id   AF-A0A3P9P1U0-F1
#
_cell.length_a   1.000
_cell.length_b   1.000
_cell.length_c   1.000
_cell.angle_alpha   90.00
_cell.angle_beta   90.00
_cell.angle_gamma   90.00
#
_symmetry.space_group_name_H-M   'P 1'
#
loop_
_entity.id
_entity.type
_entity.pdbx_description
1 polymer ?
#
loop_
_entity_poly.entity_id
_entity_poly.type
_entity_poly.pdbx_seq_one_letter_code
_entity_poly.pdbx_strand_id
1 'polypeptide(L)'
;MISFPQVRLCGEDEDTQAQDDEFSLSAHELPHGSDCGESFTLDLPGQPQDQLLNIAHDLEDLGFPPPPSPFFSAILAAFQPTVCDDAEEAWRCHVSQLVTDSDGSCAVYTFQVFSSLFKNIQGKFCTLTNDVATYLGEGLRGIGSKFLKSSQMLTTCSDCPTIYIDADTIMSYGLLEKMKFSALELQEYLDTYNSREDAAVSWLRNCKDTFPRCPVENVVTCQPGDSEEKQMESLAQLELCQRLYKLHFQLLLLFQSYCSLIGQVHAISSVPELLNMSRELTDLKSSLQAAEAALAAMVVPDFPTSEVAVQAILECLRSHEFTKAVCYIQECRRQWPSGVFGGSSETEVQTLLNIYFRHQTLGQTGTIALVGSRQDLSLICSKLLELNGEIRDMIRRAQGYRVVTTYLPDSSASGTSL
;
A
#
# COMPACT_ATOMS: atom_id res chain seq x y z
N MET A 1 3.77 -13.53 30.98
CA MET A 1 3.73 -15.00 31.12
C MET A 1 2.28 -15.44 30.95
N ILE A 2 1.89 -15.75 29.72
CA ILE A 2 0.53 -16.19 29.34
C ILE A 2 0.74 -17.28 28.29
N SER A 3 0.09 -18.44 28.46
CA SER A 3 0.28 -19.61 27.60
C SER A 3 -0.83 -19.71 26.56
N PHE A 4 -0.46 -20.09 25.34
CA PHE A 4 -1.42 -20.62 24.36
C PHE A 4 -1.56 -22.15 24.55
N PRO A 5 -2.75 -22.73 24.36
CA PRO A 5 -2.96 -24.17 24.50
C PRO A 5 -2.40 -24.94 23.30
N GLN A 6 -1.62 -25.99 23.57
CA GLN A 6 -1.08 -26.89 22.56
C GLN A 6 -2.05 -28.04 22.30
N VAL A 7 -2.59 -28.15 21.08
CA VAL A 7 -3.31 -29.35 20.63
C VAL A 7 -2.30 -30.32 20.02
N ARG A 8 -2.43 -31.62 20.31
CA ARG A 8 -1.53 -32.68 19.85
C ARG A 8 -2.31 -33.77 19.11
N LEU A 9 -1.65 -34.42 18.15
CA LEU A 9 -2.23 -35.37 17.21
C LEU A 9 -2.66 -36.71 17.85
N CYS A 10 -3.43 -37.47 17.06
CA CYS A 10 -3.54 -38.93 17.10
C CYS A 10 -3.44 -39.43 15.64
N GLY A 11 -2.74 -40.53 15.37
CA GLY A 11 -2.76 -41.25 14.08
C GLY A 11 -3.83 -42.36 14.09
N GLU A 12 -3.65 -43.55 13.48
CA GLU A 12 -2.51 -44.19 12.78
C GLU A 12 -3.08 -45.27 11.80
N ASP A 13 -2.57 -45.61 10.60
CA ASP A 13 -1.62 -44.95 9.67
C ASP A 13 -2.15 -44.85 8.19
N GLU A 14 -1.89 -45.65 7.13
CA GLU A 14 -1.13 -46.90 6.83
C GLU A 14 -0.71 -46.93 5.29
N ASP A 15 -0.12 -48.03 4.77
CA ASP A 15 0.59 -48.20 3.46
C ASP A 15 -0.18 -48.15 2.11
N THR A 16 0.52 -47.76 1.01
CA THR A 16 0.60 -48.54 -0.26
C THR A 16 1.88 -48.22 -1.07
N GLN A 17 2.40 -49.17 -1.88
CA GLN A 17 3.71 -49.08 -2.56
C GLN A 17 3.67 -48.64 -4.05
N ALA A 18 4.81 -48.07 -4.49
CA ALA A 18 5.50 -48.22 -5.79
C ALA A 18 4.76 -47.95 -7.13
N GLN A 19 5.39 -47.16 -8.01
CA GLN A 19 6.32 -47.69 -9.01
C GLN A 19 7.20 -46.58 -9.62
N ASP A 20 8.42 -46.94 -10.02
CA ASP A 20 9.31 -46.11 -10.84
C ASP A 20 8.85 -46.09 -12.31
N ASP A 21 9.22 -45.04 -13.05
CA ASP A 21 9.47 -45.18 -14.49
C ASP A 21 10.56 -44.20 -14.94
N GLU A 22 11.57 -44.71 -15.65
CA GLU A 22 12.82 -44.03 -16.00
C GLU A 22 12.85 -43.73 -17.51
N PHE A 23 12.97 -42.46 -17.90
CA PHE A 23 13.24 -42.10 -19.30
C PHE A 23 14.41 -41.12 -19.42
N SER A 24 15.43 -41.57 -20.15
CA SER A 24 16.71 -40.90 -20.35
C SER A 24 17.07 -40.79 -21.83
N LEU A 25 17.79 -39.70 -22.16
CA LEU A 25 18.66 -39.52 -23.34
C LEU A 25 18.01 -39.52 -24.74
N SER A 26 18.21 -38.41 -25.46
CA SER A 26 19.10 -38.39 -26.65
C SER A 26 19.49 -36.95 -27.04
N ALA A 27 20.59 -36.81 -27.79
CA ALA A 27 21.13 -35.53 -28.29
C ALA A 27 21.19 -35.55 -29.84
N HIS A 28 21.83 -34.54 -30.46
CA HIS A 28 21.92 -34.17 -31.90
C HIS A 28 20.97 -33.00 -32.30
N GLU A 29 21.36 -32.01 -33.12
CA GLU A 29 22.68 -31.63 -33.67
C GLU A 29 22.70 -30.14 -34.12
N LEU A 30 23.88 -29.58 -34.41
CA LEU A 30 24.05 -28.26 -35.05
C LEU A 30 24.31 -28.40 -36.56
N PRO A 31 23.87 -27.42 -37.37
CA PRO A 31 24.49 -27.12 -38.66
C PRO A 31 25.16 -25.73 -38.69
N HIS A 32 26.25 -25.61 -39.46
CA HIS A 32 27.02 -24.37 -39.61
C HIS A 32 26.64 -23.56 -40.88
N GLY A 33 26.78 -22.24 -40.79
CA GLY A 33 27.52 -21.45 -41.79
C GLY A 33 26.83 -20.99 -43.08
N SER A 34 26.82 -19.68 -43.30
CA SER A 34 26.81 -19.05 -44.62
C SER A 34 27.51 -17.69 -44.53
N ASP A 35 28.06 -17.17 -45.64
CA ASP A 35 29.04 -16.08 -45.63
C ASP A 35 28.89 -15.13 -46.83
N CYS A 36 29.33 -13.88 -46.63
CA CYS A 36 29.56 -12.78 -47.58
C CYS A 36 28.41 -12.23 -48.46
N GLY A 37 28.30 -10.89 -48.48
CA GLY A 37 27.49 -10.10 -49.42
C GLY A 37 27.57 -8.60 -49.11
N GLU A 38 28.35 -7.84 -49.89
CA GLU A 38 28.65 -6.43 -49.61
C GLU A 38 27.66 -5.42 -50.21
N SER A 39 27.63 -4.23 -49.59
CA SER A 39 27.32 -2.92 -50.19
C SER A 39 25.87 -2.61 -50.59
N PHE A 40 25.31 -1.54 -50.01
CA PHE A 40 25.27 -0.25 -50.69
C PHE A 40 24.95 0.90 -49.71
N THR A 41 25.81 1.92 -49.65
CA THR A 41 25.52 3.17 -48.94
C THR A 41 24.87 4.19 -49.89
N LEU A 42 23.86 4.91 -49.39
CA LEU A 42 23.34 6.12 -50.02
C LEU A 42 23.37 7.25 -48.99
N ASP A 43 24.17 8.26 -49.28
CA ASP A 43 24.46 9.39 -48.42
C ASP A 43 23.49 10.55 -48.72
N LEU A 44 22.90 11.14 -47.69
CA LEU A 44 21.99 12.29 -47.82
C LEU A 44 22.10 13.17 -46.56
N PRO A 45 22.59 14.43 -46.66
CA PRO A 45 23.02 15.19 -45.49
C PRO A 45 21.89 15.95 -44.79
N GLY A 46 21.93 16.00 -43.45
CA GLY A 46 21.29 17.07 -42.67
C GLY A 46 20.36 16.67 -41.52
N GLN A 47 20.84 15.91 -40.53
CA GLN A 47 20.20 15.80 -39.19
C GLN A 47 21.26 15.77 -38.06
N PRO A 48 20.89 16.04 -36.78
CA PRO A 48 21.83 16.48 -35.75
C PRO A 48 22.56 15.34 -35.01
N GLN A 49 23.15 14.38 -35.73
CA GLN A 49 23.97 13.30 -35.14
C GLN A 49 25.10 13.83 -34.24
N ASP A 50 25.74 14.95 -34.60
CA ASP A 50 26.90 15.50 -33.87
C ASP A 50 26.59 15.83 -32.40
N GLN A 51 25.35 16.15 -32.04
CA GLN A 51 24.98 16.41 -30.63
C GLN A 51 24.78 15.11 -29.83
N LEU A 52 24.27 14.06 -30.46
CA LEU A 52 24.11 12.74 -29.83
C LEU A 52 25.47 12.05 -29.62
N LEU A 53 26.38 12.15 -30.60
CA LEU A 53 27.73 11.60 -30.49
C LEU A 53 28.54 12.27 -29.37
N ASN A 54 28.44 13.60 -29.23
CA ASN A 54 29.14 14.31 -28.16
C ASN A 54 28.63 13.92 -26.76
N ILE A 55 27.32 13.76 -26.56
CA ILE A 55 26.76 13.31 -25.26
C ILE A 55 27.21 11.88 -24.94
N ALA A 56 27.30 11.00 -25.94
CA ALA A 56 27.84 9.64 -25.75
C ALA A 56 29.33 9.65 -25.37
N HIS A 57 30.14 10.49 -26.01
CA HIS A 57 31.57 10.61 -25.68
C HIS A 57 31.84 11.27 -24.32
N ASP A 58 31.09 12.31 -23.95
CA ASP A 58 31.20 12.96 -22.63
C ASP A 58 30.85 12.00 -21.48
N LEU A 59 30.07 10.93 -21.73
CA LEU A 59 29.78 9.88 -20.75
C LEU A 59 30.90 8.82 -20.63
N GLU A 60 31.72 8.60 -21.66
CA GLU A 60 32.87 7.69 -21.60
C GLU A 60 34.05 8.29 -20.82
N ASP A 61 34.24 9.61 -20.85
CA ASP A 61 35.35 10.30 -20.17
C ASP A 61 35.17 10.40 -18.63
N LEU A 62 34.01 9.99 -18.10
CA LEU A 62 33.70 9.98 -16.66
C LEU A 62 34.39 8.85 -15.86
N GLY A 63 35.17 7.99 -16.52
CA GLY A 63 36.17 7.14 -15.86
C GLY A 63 35.65 5.92 -15.08
N PHE A 64 34.35 5.62 -15.16
CA PHE A 64 33.78 4.36 -14.67
C PHE A 64 33.62 3.36 -15.81
N PRO A 65 34.06 2.09 -15.67
CA PRO A 65 33.67 1.07 -16.64
C PRO A 65 32.15 0.88 -16.57
N PRO A 66 31.45 0.71 -17.71
CA PRO A 66 30.02 0.40 -17.67
C PRO A 66 29.80 -0.91 -16.90
N PRO A 67 28.79 -1.00 -16.02
CA PRO A 67 28.50 -2.23 -15.29
C PRO A 67 28.32 -3.41 -16.27
N PRO A 68 28.87 -4.60 -15.97
CA PRO A 68 28.83 -5.72 -16.89
C PRO A 68 27.37 -6.12 -17.14
N SER A 69 26.95 -6.23 -18.41
CA SER A 69 25.57 -6.50 -18.86
C SER A 69 24.62 -7.27 -17.90
N PRO A 70 24.98 -8.42 -17.28
CA PRO A 70 24.14 -9.06 -16.26
C PRO A 70 23.68 -8.17 -15.08
N PHE A 71 24.41 -7.11 -14.75
CA PHE A 71 24.05 -6.08 -13.76
C PHE A 71 22.76 -5.34 -14.15
N PHE A 72 22.70 -4.83 -15.39
CA PHE A 72 21.51 -4.13 -15.88
C PHE A 72 20.34 -5.10 -16.04
N SER A 73 20.60 -6.32 -16.52
CA SER A 73 19.61 -7.40 -16.55
C SER A 73 19.03 -7.70 -15.17
N ALA A 74 19.84 -7.70 -14.10
CA ALA A 74 19.36 -7.92 -12.74
C ALA A 74 18.47 -6.76 -12.23
N ILE A 75 18.83 -5.51 -12.53
CA ILE A 75 17.98 -4.34 -12.23
C ILE A 75 16.65 -4.47 -13.00
N LEU A 76 16.71 -4.63 -14.33
CA LEU A 76 15.55 -4.71 -15.22
C LEU A 76 14.62 -5.88 -14.87
N ALA A 77 15.17 -7.05 -14.53
CA ALA A 77 14.40 -8.23 -14.15
C ALA A 77 13.75 -8.09 -12.76
N ALA A 78 14.44 -7.48 -11.79
CA ALA A 78 13.88 -7.26 -10.46
C ALA A 78 12.65 -6.34 -10.53
N PHE A 79 12.68 -5.31 -11.39
CA PHE A 79 11.60 -4.33 -11.56
C PHE A 79 10.41 -4.83 -12.39
N GLN A 80 9.69 -5.85 -11.90
CA GLN A 80 8.40 -6.28 -12.47
C GLN A 80 7.20 -6.22 -11.49
N PRO A 81 6.88 -5.06 -10.88
CA PRO A 81 5.55 -4.88 -10.27
C PRO A 81 4.43 -5.11 -11.29
N THR A 82 3.39 -5.84 -10.89
CA THR A 82 2.21 -6.06 -11.74
C THR A 82 1.50 -4.73 -12.02
N VAL A 83 1.40 -4.33 -13.29
CA VAL A 83 0.76 -3.07 -13.68
C VAL A 83 -0.75 -3.16 -13.45
N CYS A 84 -1.23 -2.54 -12.37
CA CYS A 84 -2.64 -2.35 -12.10
C CYS A 84 -2.89 -0.98 -11.47
N ASP A 85 -3.89 -0.25 -11.98
CA ASP A 85 -4.33 1.04 -11.44
C ASP A 85 -5.16 0.89 -10.15
N ASP A 86 -5.68 -0.32 -9.86
CA ASP A 86 -6.33 -0.63 -8.58
C ASP A 86 -5.32 -1.19 -7.57
N ALA A 87 -5.12 -0.48 -6.47
CA ALA A 87 -4.22 -0.88 -5.39
C ALA A 87 -4.67 -2.14 -4.64
N GLU A 88 -5.96 -2.51 -4.68
CA GLU A 88 -6.45 -3.77 -4.09
C GLU A 88 -6.17 -4.98 -4.97
N GLU A 89 -6.27 -4.85 -6.28
CA GLU A 89 -5.84 -5.90 -7.22
C GLU A 89 -4.31 -6.02 -7.24
N ALA A 90 -3.58 -4.90 -7.24
CA ALA A 90 -2.12 -4.90 -7.14
C ALA A 90 -1.64 -5.64 -5.88
N TRP A 91 -2.28 -5.44 -4.74
CA TRP A 91 -2.00 -6.19 -3.51
C TRP A 91 -2.37 -7.68 -3.64
N ARG A 92 -3.52 -8.01 -4.22
CA ARG A 92 -3.94 -9.42 -4.40
C ARG A 92 -3.00 -10.19 -5.33
N CYS A 93 -2.57 -9.58 -6.43
CA CYS A 93 -1.53 -10.12 -7.31
C CYS A 93 -0.20 -10.30 -6.58
N HIS A 94 0.23 -9.29 -5.79
CA HIS A 94 1.44 -9.38 -4.96
C HIS A 94 1.37 -10.52 -3.95
N VAL A 95 0.25 -10.71 -3.23
CA VAL A 95 0.09 -11.83 -2.28
C VAL A 95 0.18 -13.18 -3.01
N SER A 96 -0.45 -13.31 -4.18
CA SER A 96 -0.38 -14.52 -5.00
C SER A 96 1.06 -14.86 -5.44
N GLN A 97 1.81 -13.85 -5.88
CA GLN A 97 3.22 -13.98 -6.26
C GLN A 97 4.12 -14.29 -5.05
N LEU A 98 3.91 -13.59 -3.93
CA LEU A 98 4.68 -13.73 -2.70
C LEU A 98 4.54 -15.12 -2.06
N VAL A 99 3.36 -15.75 -2.13
CA VAL A 99 3.19 -17.13 -1.63
C VAL A 99 4.05 -18.12 -2.42
N THR A 100 4.23 -17.90 -3.72
CA THR A 100 5.10 -18.71 -4.60
C THR A 100 6.58 -18.27 -4.61
N ASP A 101 6.94 -17.18 -3.94
CA ASP A 101 8.30 -16.64 -3.91
C ASP A 101 9.28 -17.64 -3.26
N SER A 102 10.45 -17.84 -3.88
CA SER A 102 11.52 -18.74 -3.45
C SER A 102 12.87 -18.07 -3.20
N ASP A 103 13.03 -16.79 -3.55
CA ASP A 103 14.31 -16.06 -3.50
C ASP A 103 14.22 -14.66 -2.88
N GLY A 104 13.01 -14.18 -2.56
CA GLY A 104 12.74 -12.87 -1.99
C GLY A 104 12.51 -11.77 -3.03
N SER A 105 12.58 -12.07 -4.33
CA SER A 105 12.41 -11.10 -5.43
C SER A 105 11.03 -10.45 -5.47
N CYS A 106 9.98 -11.14 -5.00
CA CYS A 106 8.67 -10.54 -4.78
C CYS A 106 8.62 -9.86 -3.40
N ALA A 107 9.15 -10.51 -2.36
CA ALA A 107 9.05 -10.06 -0.98
C ALA A 107 9.55 -8.63 -0.72
N VAL A 108 10.61 -8.18 -1.42
CA VAL A 108 11.14 -6.81 -1.33
C VAL A 108 10.09 -5.71 -1.62
N TYR A 109 9.02 -6.00 -2.37
CA TYR A 109 7.97 -5.04 -2.70
C TYR A 109 6.88 -4.88 -1.64
N THR A 110 6.77 -5.83 -0.69
CA THR A 110 5.57 -6.00 0.15
C THR A 110 5.18 -4.72 0.91
N PHE A 111 6.16 -4.00 1.44
CA PHE A 111 5.95 -2.74 2.17
C PHE A 111 5.48 -1.59 1.27
N GLN A 112 5.93 -1.56 0.01
CA GLN A 112 5.55 -0.53 -0.95
C GLN A 112 4.13 -0.76 -1.47
N VAL A 113 3.81 -1.99 -1.90
CA VAL A 113 2.46 -2.34 -2.40
C VAL A 113 1.43 -2.14 -1.29
N PHE A 114 1.73 -2.58 -0.06
CA PHE A 114 0.84 -2.33 1.07
C PHE A 114 0.70 -0.83 1.42
N SER A 115 1.76 -0.02 1.29
CA SER A 115 1.68 1.43 1.53
C SER A 115 0.71 2.12 0.55
N SER A 116 0.72 1.74 -0.72
CA SER A 116 -0.24 2.23 -1.72
C SER A 116 -1.67 1.74 -1.45
N LEU A 117 -1.86 0.45 -1.12
CA LEU A 117 -3.14 -0.09 -0.67
C LEU A 117 -3.71 0.67 0.54
N PHE A 118 -2.90 0.84 1.58
CA PHE A 118 -3.34 1.46 2.83
C PHE A 118 -3.76 2.92 2.64
N LYS A 119 -3.09 3.66 1.73
CA LYS A 119 -3.50 5.01 1.33
C LYS A 119 -4.85 5.03 0.60
N ASN A 120 -5.10 4.08 -0.30
CA ASN A 120 -6.41 3.91 -0.97
C ASN A 120 -7.52 3.66 0.06
N ILE A 121 -7.33 2.68 0.95
CA ILE A 121 -8.26 2.36 2.04
C ILE A 121 -8.50 3.57 2.94
N GLN A 122 -7.46 4.30 3.35
CA GLN A 122 -7.61 5.52 4.14
C GLN A 122 -8.48 6.57 3.44
N GLY A 123 -8.31 6.77 2.13
CA GLY A 123 -9.12 7.69 1.33
C GLY A 123 -10.61 7.31 1.31
N LYS A 124 -10.91 6.05 0.99
CA LYS A 124 -12.28 5.49 1.01
C LYS A 124 -12.91 5.62 2.40
N PHE A 125 -12.19 5.16 3.42
CA PHE A 125 -12.61 5.15 4.82
C PHE A 125 -12.91 6.54 5.37
N CYS A 126 -12.04 7.53 5.11
CA CYS A 126 -12.25 8.90 5.58
C CYS A 126 -13.44 9.56 4.88
N THR A 127 -13.62 9.29 3.58
CA THR A 127 -14.78 9.75 2.81
C THR A 127 -16.07 9.19 3.41
N LEU A 128 -16.20 7.86 3.53
CA LEU A 128 -17.36 7.19 4.12
C LEU A 128 -17.62 7.64 5.57
N THR A 129 -16.57 7.80 6.38
CA THR A 129 -16.70 8.24 7.78
C THR A 129 -17.24 9.66 7.88
N ASN A 130 -16.79 10.57 7.02
CA ASN A 130 -17.31 11.94 6.95
C ASN A 130 -18.78 11.96 6.47
N ASP A 131 -19.10 11.13 5.47
CA ASP A 131 -20.44 11.00 4.90
C ASP A 131 -21.47 10.48 5.93
N VAL A 132 -21.08 9.47 6.72
CA VAL A 132 -21.87 8.97 7.86
C VAL A 132 -21.96 10.02 8.97
N ALA A 133 -20.86 10.66 9.35
CA ALA A 133 -20.87 11.69 10.40
C ALA A 133 -21.76 12.88 10.04
N THR A 134 -21.78 13.29 8.76
CA THR A 134 -22.66 14.34 8.22
C THR A 134 -24.12 13.91 8.21
N TYR A 135 -24.41 12.65 7.84
CA TYR A 135 -25.77 12.08 7.92
C TYR A 135 -26.28 11.91 9.37
N LEU A 136 -25.39 11.68 10.35
CA LEU A 136 -25.74 11.62 11.77
C LEU A 136 -25.90 13.01 12.40
N GLY A 137 -24.97 13.94 12.15
CA GLY A 137 -24.89 15.23 12.84
C GLY A 137 -24.87 15.06 14.37
N GLU A 138 -25.70 15.84 15.07
CA GLU A 138 -25.91 15.73 16.53
C GLU A 138 -26.66 14.45 16.96
N GLY A 139 -27.13 13.65 16.00
CA GLY A 139 -27.81 12.36 16.23
C GLY A 139 -27.00 11.43 17.13
N LEU A 140 -27.72 10.63 17.93
CA LEU A 140 -27.15 9.67 18.88
C LEU A 140 -26.11 10.29 19.85
N ARG A 141 -26.34 11.57 20.25
CA ARG A 141 -25.46 12.39 21.11
C ARG A 141 -24.10 12.68 20.47
N GLY A 142 -24.10 13.11 19.21
CA GLY A 142 -22.92 13.57 18.49
C GLY A 142 -21.86 12.49 18.24
N ILE A 143 -22.26 11.21 18.16
CA ILE A 143 -21.33 10.08 18.00
C ILE A 143 -20.46 10.19 16.73
N GLY A 144 -20.95 10.86 15.68
CA GLY A 144 -20.20 11.19 14.47
C GLY A 144 -18.86 11.91 14.76
N SER A 145 -18.80 12.75 15.80
CA SER A 145 -17.57 13.45 16.20
C SER A 145 -16.45 12.49 16.66
N LYS A 146 -16.80 11.36 17.28
CA LYS A 146 -15.83 10.34 17.71
C LYS A 146 -15.31 9.52 16.53
N PHE A 147 -16.17 9.18 15.59
CA PHE A 147 -15.78 8.55 14.33
C PHE A 147 -14.84 9.48 13.53
N LEU A 148 -15.19 10.75 13.36
CA LEU A 148 -14.32 11.76 12.73
C LEU A 148 -12.95 11.87 13.41
N LYS A 149 -12.90 11.94 14.75
CA LYS A 149 -11.62 11.96 15.49
C LYS A 149 -10.77 10.70 15.25
N SER A 150 -11.41 9.54 15.11
CA SER A 150 -10.73 8.28 14.80
C SER A 150 -10.18 8.25 13.38
N SER A 151 -10.96 8.70 12.39
CA SER A 151 -10.53 8.87 11.00
C SER A 151 -9.38 9.88 10.88
N GLN A 152 -9.46 11.03 11.53
CA GLN A 152 -8.37 12.02 11.57
C GLN A 152 -7.07 11.42 12.12
N MET A 153 -7.15 10.62 13.19
CA MET A 153 -5.96 9.99 13.75
C MET A 153 -5.39 8.89 12.83
N LEU A 154 -6.22 8.17 12.07
CA LEU A 154 -5.73 7.29 11.00
C LEU A 154 -5.00 8.08 9.91
N THR A 155 -5.45 9.28 9.52
CA THR A 155 -4.72 10.10 8.52
C THR A 155 -3.32 10.53 8.97
N THR A 156 -3.03 10.56 10.29
CA THR A 156 -1.66 10.79 10.79
C THR A 156 -0.70 9.63 10.51
N CYS A 157 -1.22 8.44 10.15
CA CYS A 157 -0.43 7.29 9.67
C CYS A 157 -0.20 7.26 8.15
N SER A 158 -0.65 8.26 7.38
CA SER A 158 -0.60 8.21 5.91
C SER A 158 0.83 8.16 5.33
N ASP A 159 1.79 8.81 5.99
CA ASP A 159 3.24 8.65 5.76
C ASP A 159 3.81 7.43 6.51
N CYS A 160 3.14 6.28 6.40
CA CYS A 160 3.61 5.03 6.99
C CYS A 160 5.00 4.70 6.44
N PRO A 161 5.99 4.35 7.30
CA PRO A 161 7.38 4.27 6.87
C PRO A 161 7.57 3.12 5.87
N THR A 162 8.25 3.44 4.77
CA THR A 162 8.60 2.49 3.71
C THR A 162 9.89 1.78 4.10
N ILE A 163 9.86 0.45 4.10
CA ILE A 163 11.03 -0.40 4.36
C ILE A 163 11.64 -0.79 3.02
N TYR A 164 12.95 -0.60 2.92
CA TYR A 164 13.81 -1.10 1.85
C TYR A 164 14.75 -2.12 2.47
N ILE A 165 14.86 -3.28 1.82
CA ILE A 165 15.66 -4.43 2.23
C ILE A 165 16.01 -5.20 0.97
N ASP A 166 17.22 -5.72 0.86
CA ASP A 166 17.62 -6.58 -0.26
C ASP A 166 17.10 -8.02 -0.10
N ALA A 167 16.91 -8.72 -1.22
CA ALA A 167 16.35 -10.08 -1.24
C ALA A 167 17.25 -11.09 -0.48
N ASP A 168 18.57 -10.97 -0.64
CA ASP A 168 19.54 -11.81 0.06
C ASP A 168 19.44 -11.66 1.59
N THR A 169 19.11 -10.48 2.10
CA THR A 169 18.85 -10.23 3.54
C THR A 169 17.52 -10.84 3.98
N ILE A 170 16.46 -10.74 3.16
CA ILE A 170 15.19 -11.43 3.44
C ILE A 170 15.43 -12.95 3.58
N MET A 171 16.25 -13.52 2.70
CA MET A 171 16.58 -14.96 2.72
C MET A 171 17.51 -15.32 3.88
N SER A 172 18.63 -14.62 4.05
CA SER A 172 19.67 -14.92 5.05
C SER A 172 19.17 -14.85 6.49
N TYR A 173 18.22 -13.97 6.78
CA TYR A 173 17.61 -13.83 8.11
C TYR A 173 16.29 -14.62 8.27
N GLY A 174 15.93 -15.45 7.28
CA GLY A 174 14.72 -16.26 7.28
C GLY A 174 13.45 -15.42 7.47
N LEU A 175 13.36 -14.27 6.81
CA LEU A 175 12.19 -13.40 6.85
C LEU A 175 11.11 -13.82 5.86
N LEU A 176 11.46 -14.40 4.70
CA LEU A 176 10.52 -14.69 3.61
C LEU A 176 9.23 -15.37 4.09
N GLU A 177 9.35 -16.48 4.82
CA GLU A 177 8.20 -17.23 5.32
C GLU A 177 7.36 -16.42 6.32
N LYS A 178 8.00 -15.61 7.18
CA LYS A 178 7.29 -14.72 8.11
C LYS A 178 6.49 -13.65 7.37
N MET A 179 7.08 -13.09 6.30
CA MET A 179 6.43 -12.12 5.42
C MET A 179 5.26 -12.75 4.65
N LYS A 180 5.39 -13.99 4.16
CA LYS A 180 4.28 -14.76 3.56
C LYS A 180 3.11 -14.93 4.52
N PHE A 181 3.35 -15.40 5.76
CA PHE A 181 2.29 -15.57 6.75
C PHE A 181 1.60 -14.25 7.11
N SER A 182 2.36 -13.15 7.29
CA SER A 182 1.76 -11.83 7.53
C SER A 182 1.04 -11.24 6.33
N ALA A 183 1.47 -11.51 5.09
CA ALA A 183 0.74 -11.08 3.90
C ALA A 183 -0.62 -11.78 3.75
N LEU A 184 -0.70 -13.07 4.14
CA LEU A 184 -1.96 -13.81 4.21
C LEU A 184 -2.88 -13.30 5.34
N GLU A 185 -2.35 -12.99 6.52
CA GLU A 185 -3.12 -12.37 7.62
C GLU A 185 -3.68 -11.00 7.21
N LEU A 186 -2.86 -10.17 6.53
CA LEU A 186 -3.28 -8.90 5.96
C LEU A 186 -4.39 -9.05 4.91
N GLN A 187 -4.34 -10.09 4.07
CA GLN A 187 -5.39 -10.38 3.09
C GLN A 187 -6.71 -10.75 3.78
N GLU A 188 -6.71 -11.63 4.80
CA GLU A 188 -7.93 -11.99 5.54
C GLU A 188 -8.54 -10.75 6.23
N TYR A 189 -7.70 -9.88 6.79
CA TYR A 189 -8.16 -8.62 7.37
C TYR A 189 -8.71 -7.64 6.33
N LEU A 190 -8.19 -7.62 5.10
CA LEU A 190 -8.65 -6.81 3.98
C LEU A 190 -9.99 -7.30 3.42
N ASP A 191 -10.13 -8.60 3.13
CA ASP A 191 -11.39 -9.17 2.62
C ASP A 191 -12.55 -8.93 3.60
N THR A 192 -12.25 -9.04 4.89
CA THR A 192 -13.18 -8.72 5.98
C THR A 192 -13.42 -7.20 6.14
N TYR A 193 -12.49 -6.33 5.72
CA TYR A 193 -12.70 -4.89 5.65
C TYR A 193 -13.68 -4.56 4.52
N ASN A 194 -13.41 -5.04 3.30
CA ASN A 194 -14.21 -4.76 2.10
C ASN A 194 -15.69 -5.17 2.30
N SER A 195 -15.92 -6.38 2.82
CA SER A 195 -17.28 -6.86 3.14
C SER A 195 -18.02 -5.96 4.14
N ARG A 196 -17.30 -5.33 5.08
CA ARG A 196 -17.89 -4.37 6.04
C ARG A 196 -18.05 -2.97 5.45
N GLU A 197 -17.21 -2.57 4.50
CA GLU A 197 -17.33 -1.30 3.78
C GLU A 197 -18.59 -1.32 2.93
N ASP A 198 -18.79 -2.35 2.09
CA ASP A 198 -20.02 -2.56 1.32
C ASP A 198 -21.28 -2.55 2.20
N ALA A 199 -21.24 -3.28 3.32
CA ALA A 199 -22.37 -3.36 4.25
C ALA A 199 -22.69 -2.02 4.93
N ALA A 200 -21.70 -1.12 5.08
CA ALA A 200 -21.87 0.23 5.62
C ALA A 200 -22.30 1.25 4.55
N VAL A 201 -21.69 1.24 3.36
CA VAL A 201 -22.05 2.06 2.20
C VAL A 201 -23.49 1.80 1.77
N SER A 202 -23.86 0.52 1.64
CA SER A 202 -25.22 0.09 1.30
C SER A 202 -26.23 0.55 2.35
N TRP A 203 -25.90 0.44 3.64
CA TRP A 203 -26.78 0.89 4.71
C TRP A 203 -26.92 2.41 4.79
N LEU A 204 -25.83 3.17 4.56
CA LEU A 204 -25.87 4.63 4.49
C LEU A 204 -26.78 5.10 3.33
N ARG A 205 -26.70 4.44 2.17
CA ARG A 205 -27.57 4.72 1.02
C ARG A 205 -29.04 4.49 1.40
N ASN A 206 -29.38 3.29 1.88
CA ASN A 206 -30.74 2.96 2.30
C ASN A 206 -31.26 3.92 3.40
N CYS A 207 -30.39 4.37 4.32
CA CYS A 207 -30.72 5.37 5.33
C CYS A 207 -31.07 6.73 4.70
N LYS A 208 -30.24 7.25 3.78
CA LYS A 208 -30.50 8.51 3.06
C LYS A 208 -31.78 8.44 2.21
N ASP A 209 -32.05 7.29 1.59
CA ASP A 209 -33.21 7.07 0.73
C ASP A 209 -34.52 6.93 1.53
N THR A 210 -34.46 6.32 2.72
CA THR A 210 -35.64 6.11 3.59
C THR A 210 -35.92 7.31 4.50
N PHE A 211 -34.86 8.00 4.97
CA PHE A 211 -34.93 9.14 5.89
C PHE A 211 -34.16 10.34 5.32
N PRO A 212 -34.65 10.96 4.24
CA PRO A 212 -33.97 12.09 3.60
C PRO A 212 -33.96 13.31 4.53
N ARG A 213 -32.77 13.88 4.77
CA ARG A 213 -32.63 15.14 5.51
C ARG A 213 -33.22 16.30 4.71
N CYS A 214 -34.35 16.83 5.16
CA CYS A 214 -34.89 18.09 4.65
C CYS A 214 -33.89 19.23 4.89
N PRO A 215 -33.59 20.07 3.88
CA PRO A 215 -32.85 21.32 4.07
C PRO A 215 -33.56 22.22 5.07
N VAL A 216 -32.80 22.95 5.89
CA VAL A 216 -33.34 23.76 7.01
C VAL A 216 -33.88 25.12 6.55
N GLU A 217 -34.49 25.17 5.37
CA GLU A 217 -35.13 26.37 4.82
C GLU A 217 -36.57 26.11 4.36
N ASN A 218 -37.51 26.72 5.10
CA ASN A 218 -38.77 27.26 4.57
C ASN A 218 -39.89 26.30 4.13
N VAL A 219 -40.32 25.37 5.00
CA VAL A 219 -41.76 25.05 5.13
C VAL A 219 -42.16 24.90 6.61
N VAL A 220 -43.15 25.67 7.06
CA VAL A 220 -43.82 25.47 8.36
C VAL A 220 -45.18 24.82 8.11
N THR A 221 -45.24 23.49 8.13
CA THR A 221 -46.49 22.71 8.08
C THR A 221 -46.51 21.59 9.12
N CYS A 222 -46.67 22.01 10.38
CA CYS A 222 -47.55 21.44 11.40
C CYS A 222 -47.85 19.92 11.47
N GLN A 223 -47.65 19.41 12.69
CA GLN A 223 -48.31 18.27 13.39
C GLN A 223 -47.52 16.96 13.55
N PRO A 224 -47.70 16.25 14.70
CA PRO A 224 -46.79 15.20 15.14
C PRO A 224 -47.10 13.80 14.57
N GLY A 225 -46.20 13.29 13.72
CA GLY A 225 -45.94 11.84 13.59
C GLY A 225 -44.94 11.33 14.63
N ASP A 226 -44.78 12.05 15.74
CA ASP A 226 -43.47 12.36 16.34
C ASP A 226 -42.78 11.25 17.16
N SER A 227 -43.29 10.02 17.14
CA SER A 227 -42.67 8.89 17.84
C SER A 227 -42.12 7.84 16.87
N GLU A 228 -42.96 7.08 16.18
CA GLU A 228 -42.52 5.83 15.52
C GLU A 228 -41.54 6.05 14.37
N GLU A 229 -41.75 7.05 13.52
CA GLU A 229 -40.85 7.37 12.40
C GLU A 229 -39.47 7.82 12.90
N LYS A 230 -39.43 8.75 13.87
CA LYS A 230 -38.19 9.20 14.55
C LYS A 230 -37.51 8.07 15.32
N GLN A 231 -38.29 7.16 15.90
CA GLN A 231 -37.77 5.94 16.52
C GLN A 231 -37.14 5.00 15.50
N MET A 232 -37.73 4.85 14.30
CA MET A 232 -37.24 4.01 13.22
C MET A 232 -35.99 4.61 12.56
N GLU A 233 -35.97 5.92 12.29
CA GLU A 233 -34.78 6.66 11.87
C GLU A 233 -33.64 6.45 12.88
N SER A 234 -33.91 6.63 14.18
CA SER A 234 -32.92 6.43 15.23
C SER A 234 -32.44 4.97 15.35
N LEU A 235 -33.24 3.97 14.95
CA LEU A 235 -32.78 2.58 14.84
C LEU A 235 -31.85 2.40 13.63
N ALA A 236 -32.22 2.97 12.48
CA ALA A 236 -31.41 2.91 11.26
C ALA A 236 -30.05 3.62 11.43
N GLN A 237 -30.03 4.80 12.06
CA GLN A 237 -28.81 5.51 12.47
C GLN A 237 -27.95 4.69 13.45
N LEU A 238 -28.58 3.96 14.38
CA LEU A 238 -27.87 3.16 15.39
C LEU A 238 -27.25 1.88 14.80
N GLU A 239 -27.92 1.26 13.82
CA GLU A 239 -27.36 0.18 13.02
C GLU A 239 -26.23 0.68 12.10
N LEU A 240 -26.37 1.89 11.52
CA LEU A 240 -25.30 2.54 10.76
C LEU A 240 -24.05 2.74 11.61
N CYS A 241 -24.20 3.23 12.86
CA CYS A 241 -23.11 3.35 13.81
C CYS A 241 -22.47 1.99 14.15
N GLN A 242 -23.27 0.92 14.30
CA GLN A 242 -22.73 -0.42 14.54
C GLN A 242 -21.91 -0.96 13.37
N ARG A 243 -22.31 -0.68 12.12
CA ARG A 243 -21.55 -1.07 10.92
C ARG A 243 -20.27 -0.25 10.79
N LEU A 244 -20.35 1.07 10.93
CA LEU A 244 -19.16 1.94 10.88
C LEU A 244 -18.17 1.60 12.02
N TYR A 245 -18.65 1.24 13.21
CA TYR A 245 -17.82 0.73 14.31
C TYR A 245 -17.11 -0.59 13.96
N LYS A 246 -17.82 -1.55 13.35
CA LYS A 246 -17.23 -2.82 12.89
C LYS A 246 -16.18 -2.59 11.79
N LEU A 247 -16.36 -1.58 10.96
CA LEU A 247 -15.40 -1.16 9.93
C LEU A 247 -14.16 -0.48 10.54
N HIS A 248 -14.37 0.47 11.46
CA HIS A 248 -13.30 1.12 12.24
C HIS A 248 -12.44 0.09 12.99
N PHE A 249 -13.08 -0.91 13.61
CA PHE A 249 -12.37 -1.98 14.30
C PHE A 249 -11.58 -2.88 13.32
N GLN A 250 -12.11 -3.11 12.11
CA GLN A 250 -11.41 -3.92 11.10
C GLN A 250 -10.16 -3.23 10.56
N LEU A 251 -10.24 -1.93 10.28
CA LEU A 251 -9.09 -1.14 9.83
C LEU A 251 -7.99 -1.05 10.91
N LEU A 252 -8.38 -1.06 12.19
CA LEU A 252 -7.43 -1.17 13.29
C LEU A 252 -6.69 -2.52 13.30
N LEU A 253 -7.38 -3.64 13.09
CA LEU A 253 -6.73 -4.97 13.00
C LEU A 253 -5.78 -5.06 11.80
N LEU A 254 -6.21 -4.62 10.62
CA LEU A 254 -5.39 -4.54 9.41
C LEU A 254 -4.11 -3.71 9.65
N PHE A 255 -4.25 -2.54 10.27
CA PHE A 255 -3.10 -1.69 10.61
C PHE A 255 -2.19 -2.31 11.68
N GLN A 256 -2.75 -3.00 12.68
CA GLN A 256 -1.96 -3.70 13.71
C GLN A 256 -1.14 -4.87 13.13
N SER A 257 -1.70 -5.63 12.19
CA SER A 257 -0.96 -6.68 11.46
C SER A 257 0.18 -6.08 10.63
N TYR A 258 -0.04 -4.95 9.94
CA TYR A 258 1.03 -4.28 9.21
C TYR A 258 2.14 -3.74 10.14
N CYS A 259 1.78 -3.25 11.33
CA CYS A 259 2.74 -2.90 12.37
C CYS A 259 3.54 -4.12 12.87
N SER A 260 2.92 -5.31 12.92
CA SER A 260 3.59 -6.58 13.24
C SER A 260 4.61 -6.96 12.16
N LEU A 261 4.25 -6.85 10.88
CA LEU A 261 5.13 -7.09 9.73
C LEU A 261 6.34 -6.12 9.72
N ILE A 262 6.12 -4.82 9.97
CA ILE A 262 7.20 -3.85 10.20
C ILE A 262 8.08 -4.28 11.39
N GLY A 263 7.47 -4.75 12.48
CA GLY A 263 8.17 -5.23 13.68
C GLY A 263 9.12 -6.41 13.42
N GLN A 264 8.76 -7.33 12.52
CA GLN A 264 9.62 -8.47 12.13
C GLN A 264 10.94 -8.00 11.50
N VAL A 265 10.88 -7.01 10.62
CA VAL A 265 12.07 -6.43 9.99
C VAL A 265 12.83 -5.53 10.96
N HIS A 266 12.13 -4.77 11.79
CA HIS A 266 12.78 -3.96 12.83
C HIS A 266 13.56 -4.83 13.83
N ALA A 267 13.08 -6.03 14.15
CA ALA A 267 13.81 -6.97 15.01
C ALA A 267 15.20 -7.33 14.43
N ILE A 268 15.31 -7.60 13.12
CA ILE A 268 16.62 -7.85 12.49
C ILE A 268 17.45 -6.56 12.37
N SER A 269 16.83 -5.39 12.20
CA SER A 269 17.54 -4.08 12.07
C SER A 269 18.40 -3.69 13.28
N SER A 270 18.33 -4.46 14.38
CA SER A 270 19.18 -4.32 15.56
C SER A 270 20.48 -5.14 15.51
N VAL A 271 20.67 -5.97 14.49
CA VAL A 271 21.87 -6.80 14.29
C VAL A 271 23.03 -5.91 13.79
N PRO A 272 24.21 -5.90 14.46
CA PRO A 272 25.32 -5.01 14.12
C PRO A 272 25.96 -5.22 12.74
N GLU A 273 25.67 -6.35 12.10
CA GLU A 273 26.19 -6.74 10.78
C GLU A 273 25.39 -6.12 9.63
N LEU A 274 24.25 -5.45 9.90
CA LEU A 274 23.43 -4.79 8.89
C LEU A 274 23.83 -3.34 8.65
N LEU A 275 24.04 -2.98 7.37
CA LEU A 275 24.22 -1.60 6.92
C LEU A 275 22.89 -0.85 6.93
N ASN A 276 22.79 0.21 7.74
CA ASN A 276 21.57 0.99 7.91
C ASN A 276 21.60 2.29 7.08
N MET A 277 21.03 2.26 5.88
CA MET A 277 20.95 3.40 4.96
C MET A 277 19.72 4.32 5.21
N SER A 278 18.98 4.12 6.30
CA SER A 278 17.73 4.89 6.59
C SER A 278 17.93 6.40 6.56
N ARG A 279 19.08 6.89 7.02
CA ARG A 279 19.40 8.32 6.97
C ARG A 279 19.61 8.79 5.54
N GLU A 280 20.47 8.10 4.80
CA GLU A 280 20.86 8.46 3.43
C GLU A 280 19.65 8.55 2.51
N LEU A 281 18.76 7.56 2.54
CA LEU A 281 17.52 7.59 1.76
C LEU A 281 16.51 8.63 2.27
N THR A 282 16.53 9.00 3.56
CA THR A 282 15.67 10.08 4.08
C THR A 282 16.19 11.46 3.62
N ASP A 283 17.50 11.67 3.68
CA ASP A 283 18.15 12.90 3.23
C ASP A 283 18.00 13.05 1.69
N LEU A 284 18.12 11.94 0.93
CA LEU A 284 17.84 11.86 -0.50
C LEU A 284 16.36 12.11 -0.84
N LYS A 285 15.42 11.42 -0.18
CA LYS A 285 13.97 11.64 -0.37
C LYS A 285 13.61 13.11 -0.18
N SER A 286 14.11 13.72 0.89
CA SER A 286 13.88 15.15 1.20
C SER A 286 14.40 16.07 0.09
N SER A 287 15.57 15.73 -0.47
CA SER A 287 16.20 16.49 -1.55
C SER A 287 15.46 16.33 -2.89
N LEU A 288 14.98 15.13 -3.21
CA LEU A 288 14.17 14.85 -4.39
C LEU A 288 12.81 15.56 -4.33
N GLN A 289 12.12 15.54 -3.17
CA GLN A 289 10.85 16.27 -2.98
C GLN A 289 11.04 17.79 -3.10
N ALA A 290 12.18 18.33 -2.64
CA ALA A 290 12.50 19.75 -2.84
C ALA A 290 12.77 20.09 -4.31
N ALA A 291 13.42 19.20 -5.06
CA ALA A 291 13.68 19.37 -6.50
C ALA A 291 12.39 19.25 -7.34
N GLU A 292 11.49 18.33 -6.99
CA GLU A 292 10.15 18.17 -7.56
C GLU A 292 9.27 19.41 -7.31
N ALA A 293 9.29 19.96 -6.10
CA ALA A 293 8.57 21.21 -5.77
C ALA A 293 9.16 22.48 -6.43
N ALA A 294 10.43 22.43 -6.86
CA ALA A 294 11.13 23.53 -7.53
C ALA A 294 11.25 23.33 -9.06
N LEU A 295 10.55 22.33 -9.62
CA LEU A 295 10.73 21.89 -11.00
C LEU A 295 10.30 22.95 -12.01
N ALA A 296 11.19 23.25 -12.96
CA ALA A 296 10.89 24.04 -14.14
C ALA A 296 10.96 23.15 -15.39
N ALA A 297 10.37 23.59 -16.50
CA ALA A 297 10.48 22.85 -17.76
C ALA A 297 11.95 22.79 -18.23
N MET A 298 12.52 21.59 -18.27
CA MET A 298 13.86 21.31 -18.79
C MET A 298 13.78 20.49 -20.09
N VAL A 299 14.79 20.62 -20.94
CA VAL A 299 14.96 19.70 -22.08
C VAL A 299 15.59 18.42 -21.57
N VAL A 300 14.87 17.30 -21.71
CA VAL A 300 15.38 15.95 -21.42
C VAL A 300 16.00 15.39 -22.70
N PRO A 301 17.21 14.79 -22.67
CA PRO A 301 17.77 14.10 -23.83
C PRO A 301 16.94 12.84 -24.15
N ASP A 302 16.86 12.49 -25.43
CA ASP A 302 16.20 11.26 -25.86
C ASP A 302 17.12 10.05 -25.59
N PHE A 303 16.62 9.05 -24.87
CA PHE A 303 17.43 7.91 -24.42
C PHE A 303 17.25 6.70 -25.35
N PRO A 304 18.32 6.16 -25.97
CA PRO A 304 18.17 5.09 -26.96
C PRO A 304 17.78 3.74 -26.35
N THR A 305 18.05 3.52 -25.05
CA THR A 305 17.63 2.32 -24.30
C THR A 305 17.31 2.68 -22.85
N SER A 306 16.54 1.80 -22.19
CA SER A 306 16.26 1.89 -20.76
C SER A 306 17.52 1.78 -19.89
N GLU A 307 18.55 1.05 -20.34
CA GLU A 307 19.83 0.92 -19.62
C GLU A 307 20.57 2.26 -19.56
N VAL A 308 20.67 2.97 -20.69
CA VAL A 308 21.30 4.30 -20.77
C VAL A 308 20.51 5.32 -19.95
N ALA A 309 19.19 5.27 -19.99
CA ALA A 309 18.32 6.10 -19.15
C ALA A 309 18.54 5.85 -17.63
N VAL A 310 18.63 4.59 -17.20
CA VAL A 310 18.91 4.22 -15.80
C VAL A 310 20.30 4.71 -15.39
N GLN A 311 21.33 4.54 -16.23
CA GLN A 311 22.68 5.02 -15.94
C GLN A 311 22.75 6.55 -15.84
N ALA A 312 22.05 7.28 -16.73
CA ALA A 312 21.96 8.74 -16.67
C ALA A 312 21.22 9.25 -15.41
N ILE A 313 20.16 8.55 -14.98
CA ILE A 313 19.47 8.83 -13.71
C ILE A 313 20.40 8.60 -12.51
N LEU A 314 21.13 7.49 -12.49
CA LEU A 314 22.09 7.17 -11.42
C LEU A 314 23.23 8.18 -11.34
N GLU A 315 23.71 8.68 -12.49
CA GLU A 315 24.70 9.77 -12.56
C GLU A 315 24.14 11.07 -11.94
N CYS A 316 22.92 11.46 -12.30
CA CYS A 316 22.28 12.64 -11.72
C CYS A 316 22.08 12.51 -10.20
N LEU A 317 21.70 11.32 -9.71
CA LEU A 317 21.56 11.05 -8.27
C LEU A 317 22.91 11.12 -7.54
N ARG A 318 23.99 10.58 -8.13
CA ARG A 318 25.35 10.60 -7.57
C ARG A 318 25.94 12.02 -7.55
N SER A 319 25.69 12.79 -8.60
CA SER A 319 26.17 14.16 -8.77
C SER A 319 25.26 15.23 -8.11
N HIS A 320 24.26 14.80 -7.31
CA HIS A 320 23.27 15.65 -6.63
C HIS A 320 22.43 16.54 -7.56
N GLU A 321 22.33 16.21 -8.85
CA GLU A 321 21.54 16.92 -9.85
C GLU A 321 20.06 16.47 -9.81
N PHE A 322 19.45 16.58 -8.63
CA PHE A 322 18.12 16.02 -8.33
C PHE A 322 17.02 16.52 -9.27
N THR A 323 17.08 17.77 -9.73
CA THR A 323 16.12 18.32 -10.71
C THR A 323 16.20 17.60 -12.06
N LYS A 324 17.41 17.25 -12.53
CA LYS A 324 17.57 16.41 -13.74
C LYS A 324 17.03 15.01 -13.50
N ALA A 325 17.34 14.39 -12.36
CA ALA A 325 16.85 13.05 -12.04
C ALA A 325 15.31 12.98 -12.06
N VAL A 326 14.62 14.00 -11.52
CA VAL A 326 13.16 14.13 -11.56
C VAL A 326 12.63 14.35 -12.99
N CYS A 327 13.24 15.22 -13.80
CA CYS A 327 12.84 15.36 -15.21
C CYS A 327 13.06 14.08 -16.02
N TYR A 328 14.18 13.37 -15.79
CA TYR A 328 14.53 12.17 -16.53
C TYR A 328 13.54 11.04 -16.22
N ILE A 329 13.21 10.78 -14.95
CA ILE A 329 12.24 9.73 -14.61
C ILE A 329 10.85 10.02 -15.19
N GLN A 330 10.44 11.29 -15.29
CA GLN A 330 9.15 11.69 -15.88
C GLN A 330 9.06 11.38 -17.38
N GLU A 331 10.08 11.71 -18.18
CA GLU A 331 10.06 11.37 -19.61
C GLU A 331 10.33 9.87 -19.85
N CYS A 332 11.18 9.23 -19.04
CA CYS A 332 11.38 7.78 -19.10
C CYS A 332 10.09 7.00 -18.83
N ARG A 333 9.25 7.43 -17.87
CA ARG A 333 7.89 6.89 -17.68
C ARG A 333 6.99 7.09 -18.90
N ARG A 334 7.20 8.16 -19.67
CA ARG A 334 6.43 8.48 -20.88
C ARG A 334 6.84 7.64 -22.08
N GLN A 335 8.08 7.15 -22.12
CA GLN A 335 8.59 6.19 -23.13
C GLN A 335 8.37 4.72 -22.70
N TRP A 336 8.54 4.44 -21.41
CA TRP A 336 8.45 3.11 -20.80
C TRP A 336 7.56 3.19 -19.54
N PRO A 337 6.22 3.02 -19.66
CA PRO A 337 5.26 3.26 -18.58
C PRO A 337 5.18 2.14 -17.53
N SER A 338 6.19 1.26 -17.49
CA SER A 338 6.32 0.17 -16.53
C SER A 338 7.78 -0.30 -16.48
N GLY A 339 8.09 -1.18 -15.53
CA GLY A 339 9.45 -1.68 -15.32
C GLY A 339 10.23 -0.80 -14.32
N VAL A 340 11.52 -0.58 -14.60
CA VAL A 340 12.45 0.16 -13.72
C VAL A 340 11.99 1.60 -13.43
N PHE A 341 11.21 2.20 -14.33
CA PHE A 341 10.74 3.57 -14.20
C PHE A 341 9.42 3.71 -13.40
N GLY A 342 8.90 2.61 -12.86
CA GLY A 342 7.68 2.59 -12.04
C GLY A 342 6.40 2.68 -12.87
N GLY A 343 5.26 2.47 -12.22
CA GLY A 343 3.92 2.59 -12.82
C GLY A 343 3.15 3.81 -12.33
N SER A 344 1.91 3.95 -12.81
CA SER A 344 0.93 4.98 -12.44
C SER A 344 0.69 5.14 -10.93
N SER A 345 0.92 4.08 -10.15
CA SER A 345 0.72 4.02 -8.69
C SER A 345 1.97 4.35 -7.86
N GLU A 346 3.12 4.65 -8.48
CA GLU A 346 4.34 5.12 -7.81
C GLU A 346 4.59 6.61 -8.08
N THR A 347 5.10 7.36 -7.09
CA THR A 347 5.64 8.71 -7.36
C THR A 347 7.05 8.63 -7.95
N GLU A 348 7.43 9.63 -8.73
CA GLU A 348 8.76 9.83 -9.31
C GLU A 348 9.85 9.69 -8.24
N VAL A 349 9.67 10.35 -7.09
CA VAL A 349 10.56 10.26 -5.92
C VAL A 349 10.67 8.82 -5.41
N GLN A 350 9.57 8.07 -5.33
CA GLN A 350 9.58 6.68 -4.83
C GLN A 350 10.36 5.77 -5.78
N THR A 351 10.15 5.88 -7.09
CA THR A 351 10.92 5.09 -8.07
C THR A 351 12.40 5.46 -8.05
N LEU A 352 12.75 6.75 -7.96
CA LEU A 352 14.15 7.19 -7.85
C LEU A 352 14.84 6.62 -6.60
N LEU A 353 14.14 6.53 -5.46
CA LEU A 353 14.64 5.86 -4.25
C LEU A 353 14.80 4.35 -4.46
N ASN A 354 13.86 3.70 -5.15
CA ASN A 354 13.94 2.27 -5.48
C ASN A 354 15.17 1.96 -6.37
N ILE A 355 15.40 2.78 -7.41
CA ILE A 355 16.56 2.69 -8.31
C ILE A 355 17.86 2.89 -7.51
N TYR A 356 17.90 3.94 -6.68
CA TYR A 356 19.07 4.26 -5.86
C TYR A 356 19.43 3.14 -4.88
N PHE A 357 18.46 2.67 -4.08
CA PHE A 357 18.69 1.61 -3.08
C PHE A 357 19.28 0.36 -3.73
N ARG A 358 18.65 -0.12 -4.82
CA ARG A 358 19.08 -1.34 -5.51
C ARG A 358 20.46 -1.21 -6.14
N HIS A 359 20.81 -0.04 -6.66
CA HIS A 359 22.17 0.23 -7.14
C HIS A 359 23.20 0.03 -6.02
N GLN A 360 22.90 0.50 -4.81
CA GLN A 360 23.81 0.42 -3.66
C GLN A 360 23.86 -1.00 -3.06
N THR A 361 22.78 -1.78 -3.10
CA THR A 361 22.73 -3.16 -2.56
C THR A 361 23.15 -4.26 -3.56
N LEU A 362 23.46 -3.94 -4.81
CA LEU A 362 23.83 -4.96 -5.81
C LEU A 362 25.12 -5.69 -5.42
N GLY A 363 25.02 -7.00 -5.22
CA GLY A 363 26.12 -7.86 -4.78
C GLY A 363 26.54 -7.65 -3.32
N GLN A 364 25.75 -6.94 -2.52
CA GLN A 364 26.00 -6.67 -1.10
C GLN A 364 24.80 -7.13 -0.27
N THR A 365 25.01 -8.15 0.56
CA THR A 365 23.99 -8.63 1.50
C THR A 365 24.03 -7.82 2.79
N GLY A 366 22.90 -7.74 3.49
CA GLY A 366 22.79 -7.12 4.81
C GLY A 366 22.46 -5.64 4.80
N THR A 367 21.71 -5.10 3.83
CA THR A 367 21.40 -3.67 3.77
C THR A 367 19.92 -3.38 4.01
N ILE A 368 19.65 -2.34 4.81
CA ILE A 368 18.30 -1.96 5.23
C ILE A 368 18.12 -0.44 5.33
N ALA A 369 16.96 0.07 4.92
CA ALA A 369 16.55 1.45 5.16
C ALA A 369 15.06 1.56 5.54
N LEU A 370 14.78 2.42 6.53
CA LEU A 370 13.43 2.79 6.99
C LEU A 370 13.21 4.27 6.68
N VAL A 371 12.33 4.58 5.73
CA VAL A 371 12.18 5.93 5.16
C VAL A 371 10.74 6.41 5.33
N GLY A 372 10.54 7.51 6.04
CA GLY A 372 9.21 8.09 6.29
C GLY A 372 9.00 8.44 7.76
N SER A 373 7.74 8.37 8.22
CA SER A 373 7.39 8.83 9.56
C SER A 373 8.02 7.98 10.66
N ARG A 374 8.74 8.63 11.58
CA ARG A 374 9.25 8.04 12.83
C ARG A 374 8.22 8.07 13.98
N GLN A 375 6.93 8.19 13.65
CA GLN A 375 5.86 8.09 14.65
C GLN A 375 5.82 6.68 15.24
N ASP A 376 5.59 6.60 16.54
CA ASP A 376 5.34 5.33 17.22
C ASP A 376 3.96 4.78 16.79
N LEU A 377 3.98 3.83 15.87
CA LEU A 377 2.78 3.18 15.34
C LEU A 377 2.01 2.43 16.45
N SER A 378 2.69 1.94 17.50
CA SER A 378 2.07 1.30 18.67
C SER A 378 1.28 2.29 19.51
N LEU A 379 1.82 3.51 19.70
CA LEU A 379 1.10 4.61 20.34
C LEU A 379 -0.15 5.02 19.54
N ILE A 380 -0.10 5.01 18.20
CA ILE A 380 -1.28 5.32 17.39
C ILE A 380 -2.32 4.19 17.47
N CYS A 381 -1.90 2.92 17.33
CA CYS A 381 -2.77 1.76 17.54
C CYS A 381 -3.45 1.79 18.92
N SER A 382 -2.72 2.15 19.97
CA SER A 382 -3.23 2.26 21.33
C SER A 382 -4.34 3.33 21.47
N LYS A 383 -4.13 4.51 20.88
CA LYS A 383 -5.13 5.59 20.87
C LYS A 383 -6.34 5.25 19.98
N LEU A 384 -6.14 4.54 18.86
CA LEU A 384 -7.24 4.09 18.01
C LEU A 384 -8.10 3.04 18.73
N LEU A 385 -7.48 2.14 19.50
CA LEU A 385 -8.18 1.18 20.34
C LEU A 385 -8.97 1.88 21.48
N GLU A 386 -8.42 2.94 22.06
CA GLU A 386 -9.11 3.79 23.05
C GLU A 386 -10.36 4.46 22.46
N LEU A 387 -10.24 5.14 21.31
CA LEU A 387 -11.38 5.75 20.61
C LEU A 387 -12.43 4.71 20.18
N ASN A 388 -11.98 3.54 19.71
CA ASN A 388 -12.88 2.43 19.39
C ASN A 388 -13.67 1.99 20.64
N GLY A 389 -13.03 1.94 21.81
CA GLY A 389 -13.67 1.74 23.11
C GLY A 389 -14.71 2.82 23.45
N GLU A 390 -14.37 4.10 23.30
CA GLU A 390 -15.32 5.21 23.52
C GLU A 390 -16.57 5.10 22.63
N ILE A 391 -16.37 4.83 21.33
CA ILE A 391 -17.43 4.69 20.33
C ILE A 391 -18.35 3.52 20.70
N ARG A 392 -17.79 2.35 21.02
CA ARG A 392 -18.53 1.17 21.49
C ARG A 392 -19.40 1.52 22.71
N ASP A 393 -18.88 2.29 23.64
CA ASP A 393 -19.62 2.67 24.85
C ASP A 393 -20.71 3.72 24.56
N MET A 394 -20.54 4.57 23.55
CA MET A 394 -21.62 5.45 23.08
C MET A 394 -22.73 4.65 22.39
N ILE A 395 -22.39 3.68 21.54
CA ILE A 395 -23.38 2.75 20.92
C ILE A 395 -24.14 1.98 22.00
N ARG A 396 -23.45 1.37 22.97
CA ARG A 396 -24.09 0.63 24.07
C ARG A 396 -25.00 1.51 24.91
N ARG A 397 -24.64 2.77 25.16
CA ARG A 397 -25.52 3.74 25.83
C ARG A 397 -26.73 4.12 24.97
N ALA A 398 -26.55 4.36 23.67
CA ALA A 398 -27.65 4.66 22.76
C ALA A 398 -28.66 3.51 22.63
N GLN A 399 -28.19 2.26 22.66
CA GLN A 399 -29.04 1.07 22.81
C GLN A 399 -29.77 1.08 24.17
N GLY A 400 -29.02 1.16 25.27
CA GLY A 400 -29.56 1.03 26.63
C GLY A 400 -30.60 2.09 27.02
N TYR A 401 -30.43 3.35 26.61
CA TYR A 401 -31.42 4.41 26.90
C TYR A 401 -32.79 4.09 26.32
N ARG A 402 -32.86 3.45 25.14
CA ARG A 402 -34.13 3.13 24.48
C ARG A 402 -34.87 1.96 25.13
N VAL A 403 -34.13 0.97 25.65
CA VAL A 403 -34.70 -0.13 26.45
C VAL A 403 -35.44 0.41 27.68
N VAL A 404 -34.88 1.42 28.35
CA VAL A 404 -35.55 2.08 29.49
C VAL A 404 -36.81 2.82 29.04
N THR A 405 -36.81 3.46 27.87
CA THR A 405 -38.01 4.14 27.33
C THR A 405 -39.16 3.16 27.05
N THR A 406 -38.87 1.96 26.52
CA THR A 406 -39.88 0.92 26.27
C THR A 406 -40.45 0.23 27.52
N TYR A 407 -39.91 0.51 28.71
CA TYR A 407 -40.40 -0.04 29.99
C TYR A 407 -41.01 1.00 30.93
N LEU A 408 -41.21 2.24 30.48
CA LEU A 408 -42.03 3.22 31.20
C LEU A 408 -43.51 2.95 30.88
N PRO A 409 -44.36 2.57 31.87
CA PRO A 409 -45.78 2.38 31.63
C PRO A 409 -46.51 3.71 31.42
N ASP A 410 -47.46 3.74 30.48
CA ASP A 410 -48.28 4.90 30.17
C ASP A 410 -49.05 5.43 31.40
N SER A 411 -48.48 6.47 32.01
CA SER A 411 -49.05 7.13 33.18
C SER A 411 -50.25 8.04 32.84
N SER A 412 -50.78 7.92 31.62
CA SER A 412 -51.96 8.61 31.11
C SER A 412 -53.27 7.89 31.45
N ALA A 413 -53.23 6.60 31.81
CA ALA A 413 -54.38 5.78 32.15
C ALA A 413 -54.93 6.04 33.57
N SER A 414 -55.24 7.29 33.91
CA SER A 414 -55.88 7.67 35.19
C SER A 414 -56.70 8.97 35.06
N GLY A 415 -57.74 8.91 34.23
CA GLY A 415 -58.67 10.03 33.97
C GLY A 415 -60.14 9.59 33.96
N THR A 416 -60.77 9.60 35.15
CA THR A 416 -62.22 9.70 35.40
C THR A 416 -63.24 9.08 34.43
N SER A 417 -64.02 8.13 34.94
CA SER A 417 -65.49 8.19 34.81
C SER A 417 -66.11 8.47 36.17
N LEU A 418 -67.26 9.15 36.16
CA LEU A 418 -68.25 9.12 37.24
C LEU A 418 -69.00 7.77 37.24
#